data_AF-A0A1B9LEH8-F1
#
_entry.id   AF-A0A1B9LEH8-F1
#
_cell.length_a   1.000
_cell.length_b   1.000
_cell.length_c   1.000
_cell.angle_alpha   90.00
_cell.angle_beta   90.00
_cell.angle_gamma   90.00
#
_symmetry.space_group_name_H-M   'P 1'
#
loop_
_entity.id
_entity.type
_entity.pdbx_description
1 polymer ?
#
loop_
_entity_poly.entity_id
_entity_poly.type
_entity_poly.pdbx_seq_one_letter_code
_entity_poly.pdbx_strand_id
1 'polypeptide(L)'
;MALSIIAIILVIVIAFLAGMEGILDQFQFHQPLVACSLIGLVTGNLEAGVVLGGSLQMIALGWANIGAAVAPDAALAAVASSIILVLGGQGVAGVSTAIAVAIPLAVAGLFLTMIVRTIAVPLVHMMDAAAKEGNIRKIEWLQILGICLQGLRIAFPAAALLFIPAETVKETLNAMPEWLTTGMAIGGGMVVAVGYAMVINMMANREVWPFFIIGFVVAAISQLTLIALGALGIALALIYLSLSERGNSSNGGDKGDPLDDILNDY
;
A
#
# COMPACT_ATOMS: atom_id res chain seq x y z
N MET A 1 -10.51 4.84 26.73
CA MET A 1 -9.94 6.17 26.50
C MET A 1 -10.91 6.87 25.58
N ALA A 2 -11.59 7.92 26.04
CA ALA A 2 -12.50 8.66 25.18
C ALA A 2 -11.65 9.49 24.21
N LEU A 3 -11.77 9.24 22.91
CA LEU A 3 -11.15 10.12 21.92
C LEU A 3 -11.75 11.53 22.08
N SER A 4 -10.89 12.54 22.05
CA SER A 4 -11.35 13.92 21.91
C SER A 4 -12.08 14.09 20.57
N ILE A 5 -13.10 14.95 20.53
CA ILE A 5 -13.81 15.31 19.30
C ILE A 5 -12.84 15.80 18.22
N ILE A 6 -11.80 16.54 18.62
CA ILE A 6 -10.73 17.00 17.72
C ILE A 6 -9.98 15.82 17.11
N ALA A 7 -9.65 14.79 17.91
CA ALA A 7 -8.97 13.61 17.41
C ALA A 7 -9.85 12.83 16.42
N ILE A 8 -11.16 12.73 16.67
CA ILE A 8 -12.11 12.07 15.75
C ILE A 8 -12.14 12.79 14.40
N ILE A 9 -12.28 14.12 14.40
CA ILE A 9 -12.31 14.91 13.17
C ILE A 9 -11.00 14.74 12.40
N LEU A 10 -9.86 14.82 13.08
CA LEU A 10 -8.55 14.66 12.46
C LEU A 10 -8.34 13.27 11.88
N VAL A 11 -8.80 12.20 12.56
CA VAL A 11 -8.73 10.83 12.01
C VAL A 11 -9.58 10.71 10.75
N ILE A 12 -10.78 11.31 10.70
CA ILE A 12 -11.63 11.31 9.50
C ILE A 12 -10.95 12.07 8.35
N VAL A 13 -10.30 13.19 8.63
CA VAL A 13 -9.54 13.95 7.62
C VAL A 13 -8.36 13.13 7.10
N ILE A 14 -7.61 12.47 7.97
CA ILE A 14 -6.51 11.57 7.57
C ILE A 14 -7.04 10.41 6.72
N ALA A 15 -8.16 9.80 7.12
CA ALA A 15 -8.82 8.74 6.36
C ALA A 15 -9.27 9.20 4.97
N PHE A 16 -9.80 10.43 4.87
CA PHE A 16 -10.17 11.04 3.61
C PHE A 16 -8.97 11.26 2.69
N LEU A 17 -7.88 11.82 3.21
CA LEU A 17 -6.65 12.03 2.45
C LEU A 17 -6.02 10.70 2.01
N ALA A 18 -5.96 9.70 2.90
CA ALA A 18 -5.50 8.36 2.56
C ALA A 18 -6.35 7.72 1.45
N GLY A 19 -7.66 7.97 1.44
CA GLY A 19 -8.57 7.49 0.39
C GLY A 19 -8.41 8.18 -0.96
N MET A 20 -8.18 9.50 -0.97
CA MET A 20 -7.85 10.22 -2.20
C MET A 20 -6.54 9.67 -2.80
N GLU A 21 -5.54 9.49 -1.94
CA GLU A 21 -4.20 9.07 -2.33
C GLU A 21 -4.10 7.61 -2.72
N GLY A 22 -5.08 6.79 -2.35
CA GLY A 22 -5.13 5.38 -2.79
C GLY A 22 -5.38 5.22 -4.29
N ILE A 23 -5.71 6.29 -5.01
CA ILE A 23 -5.86 6.29 -6.47
C ILE A 23 -4.98 7.35 -7.13
N LEU A 24 -4.67 8.46 -6.45
CA LEU A 24 -3.68 9.42 -6.95
C LEU A 24 -2.27 8.80 -6.99
N ASP A 25 -1.91 7.98 -6.00
CA ASP A 25 -0.60 7.33 -5.87
C ASP A 25 0.61 8.30 -5.93
N GLN A 26 0.44 9.58 -5.53
CA GLN A 26 1.48 10.60 -5.65
C GLN A 26 2.27 10.83 -4.34
N PHE A 27 1.57 11.17 -3.28
CA PHE A 27 2.16 11.50 -1.97
C PHE A 27 2.21 10.29 -1.03
N GLN A 28 1.62 9.16 -1.43
CA GLN A 28 1.66 7.89 -0.70
C GLN A 28 1.03 7.94 0.70
N PHE A 29 0.07 8.85 0.96
CA PHE A 29 -0.68 8.86 2.23
C PHE A 29 -1.51 7.59 2.44
N HIS A 30 -1.81 6.85 1.36
CA HIS A 30 -2.47 5.56 1.40
C HIS A 30 -1.59 4.44 1.99
N GLN A 31 -0.27 4.64 2.05
CA GLN A 31 0.63 3.62 2.54
C GLN A 31 0.45 3.42 4.05
N PRO A 32 0.44 2.15 4.52
CA PRO A 32 0.21 1.85 5.93
C PRO A 32 1.15 2.58 6.88
N LEU A 33 2.43 2.72 6.53
CA LEU A 33 3.39 3.43 7.38
C LEU A 33 2.95 4.87 7.68
N VAL A 34 2.50 5.61 6.67
CA VAL A 34 2.11 7.02 6.82
C VAL A 34 0.74 7.11 7.50
N ALA A 35 -0.25 6.37 7.01
CA ALA A 35 -1.62 6.41 7.53
C ALA A 35 -1.69 6.01 9.03
N CYS A 36 -1.05 4.90 9.42
CA CYS A 36 -1.04 4.43 10.80
C CYS A 36 -0.29 5.39 11.73
N SER A 37 0.83 5.96 11.27
CA SER A 37 1.62 6.91 12.06
C SER A 37 0.85 8.21 12.31
N LEU A 38 0.17 8.75 11.28
CA LEU A 38 -0.63 9.97 11.42
C LEU A 38 -1.82 9.75 12.35
N ILE A 39 -2.51 8.61 12.25
CA ILE A 39 -3.59 8.26 13.18
C ILE A 39 -3.04 8.12 14.60
N GLY A 40 -1.96 7.36 14.78
CA GLY A 40 -1.30 7.20 16.08
C GLY A 40 -0.88 8.53 16.71
N LEU A 41 -0.36 9.47 15.92
CA LEU A 41 0.01 10.81 16.36
C LEU A 41 -1.21 11.58 16.91
N VAL A 42 -2.30 11.60 16.16
CA VAL A 42 -3.53 12.32 16.51
C VAL A 42 -4.24 11.70 17.71
N THR A 43 -4.14 10.39 17.87
CA THR A 43 -4.77 9.66 18.98
C THR A 43 -3.89 9.54 20.22
N GLY A 44 -2.66 10.05 20.18
CA GLY A 44 -1.70 9.97 21.30
C GLY A 44 -1.06 8.59 21.49
N ASN A 45 -1.12 7.71 20.49
CA ASN A 45 -0.53 6.37 20.49
C ASN A 45 0.44 6.21 19.32
N LEU A 46 1.46 7.09 19.28
CA LEU A 46 2.39 7.18 18.17
C LEU A 46 3.24 5.91 18.03
N GLU A 47 3.78 5.38 19.13
CA GLU A 47 4.63 4.19 19.10
C GLU A 47 3.89 2.99 18.51
N ALA A 48 2.69 2.68 19.02
CA ALA A 48 1.92 1.56 18.48
C ALA A 48 1.46 1.80 17.03
N GLY A 49 1.18 3.06 16.65
CA GLY A 49 0.84 3.44 15.27
C GLY A 49 2.00 3.23 14.30
N VAL A 50 3.22 3.61 14.68
CA VAL A 50 4.44 3.41 13.86
C VAL A 50 4.77 1.93 13.72
N VAL A 51 4.69 1.16 14.81
CA VAL A 51 4.95 -0.29 14.79
C VAL A 51 3.91 -1.00 13.91
N LEU A 52 2.62 -0.68 14.07
CA LEU A 52 1.55 -1.21 13.21
C LEU A 52 1.78 -0.85 11.74
N GLY A 53 2.07 0.42 11.46
CA GLY A 53 2.32 0.90 10.10
C GLY A 53 3.51 0.21 9.44
N GLY A 54 4.61 0.05 10.17
CA GLY A 54 5.79 -0.68 9.72
C GLY A 54 5.48 -2.15 9.42
N SER A 55 4.77 -2.85 10.31
CA SER A 55 4.38 -4.25 10.09
C SER A 55 3.44 -4.42 8.89
N LEU A 56 2.43 -3.56 8.76
CA LEU A 56 1.49 -3.59 7.64
C LEU A 56 2.17 -3.22 6.32
N GLN A 57 3.14 -2.31 6.34
CA GLN A 57 3.94 -1.97 5.16
C GLN A 57 4.62 -3.21 4.60
N MET A 58 5.22 -4.04 5.46
CA MET A 58 5.92 -5.26 5.02
C MET A 58 4.96 -6.25 4.35
N ILE A 59 3.70 -6.32 4.80
CA ILE A 59 2.65 -7.11 4.15
C ILE A 59 2.25 -6.50 2.80
N ALA A 60 2.13 -5.18 2.74
CA ALA A 60 1.68 -4.44 1.57
C ALA A 60 2.77 -4.19 0.51
N LEU A 61 4.02 -4.64 0.72
CA LEU A 61 5.16 -4.35 -0.17
C LEU A 61 4.98 -4.79 -1.64
N GLY A 62 4.00 -5.64 -1.94
CA GLY A 62 3.64 -6.04 -3.32
C GLY A 62 2.25 -5.62 -3.78
N TRP A 63 1.53 -4.79 -3.02
CA TRP A 63 0.20 -4.31 -3.39
C TRP A 63 0.34 -3.09 -4.29
N ALA A 64 0.42 -3.32 -5.59
CA ALA A 64 0.45 -2.28 -6.61
C ALA A 64 -0.67 -2.46 -7.63
N ASN A 65 -1.26 -1.34 -8.06
CA ASN A 65 -2.28 -1.35 -9.10
C ASN A 65 -1.63 -1.47 -10.48
N ILE A 66 -1.91 -2.56 -11.21
CA ILE A 66 -1.34 -2.80 -12.54
C ILE A 66 -2.48 -2.79 -13.57
N GLY A 67 -2.54 -1.73 -14.37
CA GLY A 67 -3.61 -1.57 -15.36
C GLY A 67 -4.98 -1.57 -14.69
N ALA A 68 -5.85 -2.49 -15.10
CA ALA A 68 -7.18 -2.66 -14.51
C ALA A 68 -7.21 -3.56 -13.27
N ALA A 69 -6.12 -4.29 -12.98
CA ALA A 69 -6.02 -5.13 -11.79
C ALA A 69 -5.69 -4.25 -10.58
N VAL A 70 -6.67 -4.13 -9.68
CA VAL A 70 -6.56 -3.32 -8.46
C VAL A 70 -6.12 -4.23 -7.32
N ALA A 71 -5.07 -3.84 -6.61
CA ALA A 71 -4.58 -4.57 -5.45
C ALA A 71 -5.56 -4.43 -4.26
N PRO A 72 -5.46 -5.27 -3.22
CA PRO A 72 -6.21 -5.08 -1.99
C PRO A 72 -6.00 -3.67 -1.40
N ASP A 73 -7.02 -3.11 -0.77
CA ASP A 73 -7.02 -1.71 -0.33
C ASP A 73 -6.21 -1.52 0.97
N ALA A 74 -4.92 -1.18 0.79
CA ALA A 74 -3.99 -0.92 1.89
C ALA A 74 -4.44 0.26 2.78
N ALA A 75 -5.06 1.29 2.19
CA ALA A 75 -5.44 2.49 2.93
C ALA A 75 -6.57 2.20 3.91
N LEU A 76 -7.63 1.50 3.47
CA LEU A 76 -8.72 1.14 4.38
C LEU A 76 -8.22 0.20 5.47
N ALA A 77 -7.40 -0.80 5.11
CA ALA A 77 -6.82 -1.73 6.05
C ALA A 77 -5.99 -1.02 7.13
N ALA A 78 -5.12 -0.08 6.74
CA ALA A 78 -4.28 0.69 7.65
C ALA A 78 -5.09 1.62 8.55
N VAL A 79 -6.03 2.38 7.99
CA VAL A 79 -6.87 3.33 8.74
C VAL A 79 -7.73 2.59 9.76
N ALA A 80 -8.44 1.55 9.33
CA ALA A 80 -9.37 0.83 10.19
C ALA A 80 -8.65 0.00 11.27
N SER A 81 -7.53 -0.67 10.95
CA SER A 81 -6.73 -1.38 11.95
C SER A 81 -6.12 -0.43 12.99
N SER A 82 -5.72 0.78 12.59
CA SER A 82 -5.24 1.81 13.51
C SER A 82 -6.33 2.29 14.46
N ILE A 83 -7.56 2.50 13.95
CA ILE A 83 -8.71 2.86 14.77
C ILE A 83 -9.02 1.75 15.79
N ILE A 84 -9.04 0.50 15.36
CA ILE A 84 -9.29 -0.66 16.24
C ILE A 84 -8.20 -0.78 17.32
N LEU A 85 -6.93 -0.60 16.95
CA LEU A 85 -5.80 -0.63 17.88
C LEU A 85 -5.94 0.45 18.97
N VAL A 86 -6.31 1.67 18.58
CA VAL A 86 -6.51 2.80 19.48
C VAL A 86 -7.70 2.57 20.41
N LEU A 87 -8.83 2.11 19.87
CA LEU A 87 -10.03 1.82 20.66
C LEU A 87 -9.81 0.65 21.65
N GLY A 88 -9.07 -0.37 21.21
CA GLY A 88 -8.67 -1.52 22.03
C GLY A 88 -7.78 -1.13 23.21
N GLY A 89 -6.98 -0.07 23.07
CA GLY A 89 -6.19 0.50 24.18
C GLY A 89 -5.10 -0.44 24.72
N GLN A 90 -4.70 -1.45 23.95
CA GLN A 90 -3.65 -2.42 24.30
C GLN A 90 -2.24 -1.92 23.92
N GLY A 91 -2.12 -0.71 23.34
CA GLY A 91 -0.82 -0.17 22.92
C GLY A 91 -0.13 -1.08 21.91
N VAL A 92 1.18 -1.29 22.07
CA VAL A 92 1.98 -2.17 21.19
C VAL A 92 1.52 -3.63 21.26
N ALA A 93 0.97 -4.09 22.38
CA ALA A 93 0.50 -5.46 22.54
C ALA A 93 -0.70 -5.81 21.64
N GLY A 94 -1.48 -4.80 21.23
CA GLY A 94 -2.61 -4.98 20.32
C GLY A 94 -2.26 -4.99 18.84
N VAL A 95 -0.98 -4.81 18.47
CA VAL A 95 -0.59 -4.70 17.05
C VAL A 95 -0.86 -6.01 16.30
N SER A 96 -0.59 -7.16 16.91
CA SER A 96 -0.83 -8.47 16.29
C SER A 96 -2.32 -8.71 15.98
N THR A 97 -3.20 -8.28 16.88
CA THR A 97 -4.65 -8.40 16.68
C THR A 97 -5.13 -7.44 15.60
N ALA A 98 -4.62 -6.20 15.58
CA ALA A 98 -4.92 -5.22 14.55
C ALA A 98 -4.49 -5.65 13.13
N ILE A 99 -3.31 -6.28 13.00
CA ILE A 99 -2.80 -6.80 11.70
C ILE A 99 -3.74 -7.84 11.10
N ALA A 100 -4.25 -8.76 11.91
CA ALA A 100 -5.11 -9.82 11.41
C ALA A 100 -6.46 -9.31 10.92
N VAL A 101 -7.01 -8.28 11.55
CA VAL A 101 -8.24 -7.63 11.08
C VAL A 101 -7.98 -6.81 9.81
N ALA A 102 -6.72 -6.38 9.57
CA ALA A 102 -6.36 -5.60 8.40
C ALA A 102 -6.56 -6.35 7.07
N ILE A 103 -6.29 -7.67 7.01
CA ILE A 103 -6.42 -8.44 5.76
C ILE A 103 -7.88 -8.53 5.27
N PRO A 104 -8.87 -8.97 6.09
CA PRO A 104 -10.27 -8.94 5.69
C PRO A 104 -10.74 -7.53 5.31
N LEU A 105 -10.28 -6.51 6.03
CA LEU A 105 -10.63 -5.11 5.74
C LEU A 105 -10.03 -4.62 4.42
N ALA A 106 -8.84 -5.07 4.04
CA ALA A 106 -8.24 -4.75 2.74
C ALA A 106 -9.09 -5.30 1.58
N VAL A 107 -9.60 -6.53 1.74
CA VAL A 107 -10.50 -7.15 0.75
C VAL A 107 -11.85 -6.42 0.69
N ALA A 108 -12.40 -6.04 1.85
CA ALA A 108 -13.62 -5.24 1.90
C ALA A 108 -13.42 -3.86 1.25
N GLY A 109 -12.26 -3.23 1.46
CA GLY A 109 -11.92 -1.95 0.85
C GLY A 109 -11.75 -2.03 -0.66
N LEU A 110 -11.19 -3.12 -1.17
CA LEU A 110 -11.15 -3.40 -2.61
C LEU A 110 -12.58 -3.48 -3.18
N PHE A 111 -13.49 -4.17 -2.50
CA PHE A 111 -14.90 -4.22 -2.92
C PHE A 111 -15.55 -2.83 -2.92
N LEU A 112 -15.34 -2.02 -1.88
CA LEU A 112 -15.81 -0.63 -1.86
C LEU A 112 -15.20 0.19 -3.01
N THR A 113 -13.94 -0.07 -3.35
CA THR A 113 -13.23 0.63 -4.44
C THR A 113 -13.90 0.34 -5.77
N MET A 114 -14.30 -0.91 -6.00
CA MET A 114 -15.03 -1.33 -7.20
C MET A 114 -16.40 -0.65 -7.32
N ILE A 115 -17.13 -0.50 -6.21
CA ILE A 115 -18.40 0.24 -6.20
C ILE A 115 -18.16 1.70 -6.59
N VAL A 116 -17.21 2.38 -5.95
CA VAL A 116 -16.96 3.80 -6.22
C VAL A 116 -16.45 4.02 -7.64
N ARG A 117 -15.61 3.11 -8.16
CA ARG A 117 -15.18 3.15 -9.58
C ARG A 117 -16.35 2.97 -10.54
N THR A 118 -17.33 2.13 -10.20
CA THR A 118 -18.55 1.97 -11.01
C THR A 118 -19.40 3.26 -10.98
N ILE A 119 -19.50 3.91 -9.81
CA ILE A 119 -20.21 5.20 -9.65
C ILE A 119 -19.46 6.35 -10.35
N ALA A 120 -18.16 6.22 -10.62
CA ALA A 120 -17.41 7.22 -11.37
C ALA A 120 -17.75 7.23 -12.87
N VAL A 121 -18.32 6.16 -13.43
CA VAL A 121 -18.71 6.08 -14.85
C VAL A 121 -19.67 7.21 -15.28
N PRO A 122 -20.79 7.50 -14.58
CA PRO A 122 -21.63 8.64 -14.94
C PRO A 122 -20.91 9.99 -14.84
N LEU A 123 -19.92 10.15 -13.93
CA LEU A 123 -19.13 11.38 -13.87
C LEU A 123 -18.33 11.59 -15.16
N VAL A 124 -17.75 10.52 -15.72
CA VAL A 124 -17.04 10.58 -17.01
C VAL A 124 -17.99 10.97 -18.14
N HIS A 125 -19.20 10.40 -18.20
CA HIS A 125 -20.19 10.84 -19.21
C HIS A 125 -20.61 12.31 -19.04
N MET A 126 -20.66 12.82 -17.81
CA MET A 126 -20.90 14.25 -17.55
C MET A 126 -19.70 15.12 -18.01
N MET A 127 -18.47 14.62 -17.88
CA MET A 127 -17.27 15.28 -18.41
C MET A 127 -17.28 15.31 -19.94
N ASP A 128 -17.72 14.25 -20.61
CA ASP A 128 -17.89 14.23 -22.07
C ASP A 128 -18.91 15.28 -22.54
N ALA A 129 -20.02 15.44 -21.81
CA ALA A 129 -21.01 16.47 -22.10
C ALA A 129 -20.44 17.88 -21.89
N ALA A 130 -19.68 18.10 -20.81
CA ALA A 130 -19.02 19.37 -20.53
C ALA A 130 -17.92 19.71 -21.57
N ALA A 131 -17.22 18.70 -22.09
CA ALA A 131 -16.22 18.87 -23.14
C ALA A 131 -16.84 19.32 -24.47
N LYS A 132 -18.00 18.78 -24.84
CA LYS A 132 -18.76 19.23 -26.02
C LYS A 132 -19.19 20.70 -25.91
N GLU A 133 -19.46 21.17 -24.70
CA GLU A 133 -19.81 22.57 -24.39
C GLU A 133 -18.56 23.49 -24.30
N GLY A 134 -17.34 22.94 -24.38
CA GLY A 134 -16.09 23.68 -24.18
C GLY A 134 -15.88 24.19 -22.75
N ASN A 135 -16.61 23.67 -21.77
CA ASN A 135 -16.59 24.17 -20.39
C ASN A 135 -15.54 23.45 -19.54
N ILE A 136 -14.29 23.93 -19.61
CA ILE A 136 -13.15 23.35 -18.87
C ILE A 136 -13.36 23.40 -17.34
N ARG A 137 -13.94 24.48 -16.81
CA ARG A 137 -14.21 24.60 -15.36
C ARG A 137 -15.12 23.49 -14.85
N LYS A 138 -16.13 23.10 -15.63
CA LYS A 138 -17.05 22.01 -15.26
C LYS A 138 -16.32 20.67 -15.24
N ILE A 139 -15.38 20.43 -16.16
CA ILE A 139 -14.54 19.23 -16.18
C ILE A 139 -13.64 19.18 -14.94
N GLU A 140 -12.97 20.28 -14.60
CA GLU A 140 -12.12 20.39 -13.40
C GLU A 140 -12.90 20.07 -12.12
N TRP A 141 -14.09 20.65 -11.96
CA TRP A 141 -14.95 20.37 -10.81
C TRP A 141 -15.40 18.91 -10.74
N LEU A 142 -15.75 18.30 -11.87
CA LEU A 142 -16.13 16.88 -11.93
C LEU A 142 -14.95 15.96 -11.59
N GLN A 143 -13.74 16.31 -12.03
CA GLN A 143 -12.52 15.59 -11.67
C GLN A 143 -12.28 15.64 -10.16
N ILE A 144 -12.34 16.83 -9.55
CA ILE A 144 -12.19 16.98 -8.09
C ILE A 144 -13.27 16.20 -7.35
N LEU A 145 -14.51 16.23 -7.82
CA LEU A 145 -15.62 15.48 -7.23
C LEU A 145 -15.35 13.97 -7.28
N GLY A 146 -14.83 13.45 -8.39
CA GLY A 146 -14.44 12.04 -8.52
C GLY A 146 -13.36 11.62 -7.53
N ILE A 147 -12.36 12.48 -7.31
CA ILE A 147 -11.30 12.23 -6.31
C ILE A 147 -11.87 12.28 -4.89
N CYS A 148 -12.70 13.27 -4.58
CA CYS A 148 -13.36 13.39 -3.27
C CYS A 148 -14.26 12.17 -2.96
N LEU A 149 -14.94 11.61 -3.97
CA LEU A 149 -15.74 10.40 -3.80
C LEU A 149 -14.88 9.21 -3.34
N GLN A 150 -13.63 9.16 -3.79
CA GLN A 150 -12.69 8.12 -3.38
C GLN A 150 -12.10 8.35 -2.00
N GLY A 151 -11.85 9.60 -1.60
CA GLY A 151 -11.58 9.93 -0.20
C GLY A 151 -12.72 9.48 0.72
N LEU A 152 -13.97 9.73 0.30
CA LEU A 152 -15.16 9.38 1.08
C LEU A 152 -15.32 7.87 1.27
N ARG A 153 -14.85 7.06 0.31
CA ARG A 153 -14.83 5.59 0.41
C ARG A 153 -14.20 5.09 1.71
N ILE A 154 -13.13 5.74 2.14
CA ILE A 154 -12.37 5.34 3.34
C ILE A 154 -12.81 6.15 4.56
N ALA A 155 -13.09 7.43 4.38
CA ALA A 155 -13.53 8.30 5.46
C ALA A 155 -14.87 7.85 6.08
N PHE A 156 -15.82 7.36 5.27
CA PHE A 156 -17.14 6.96 5.78
C PHE A 156 -17.07 5.69 6.66
N PRO A 157 -16.44 4.57 6.24
CA PRO A 157 -16.20 3.44 7.12
C PRO A 157 -15.35 3.79 8.35
N ALA A 158 -14.33 4.64 8.19
CA ALA A 158 -13.50 5.08 9.32
C ALA A 158 -14.33 5.85 10.35
N ALA A 159 -15.20 6.76 9.91
CA ALA A 159 -16.14 7.46 10.79
C ALA A 159 -17.09 6.47 11.48
N ALA A 160 -17.65 5.51 10.75
CA ALA A 160 -18.52 4.48 11.33
C ALA A 160 -17.81 3.67 12.41
N LEU A 161 -16.54 3.29 12.21
CA LEU A 161 -15.73 2.58 13.21
C LEU A 161 -15.47 3.43 14.46
N LEU A 162 -15.29 4.75 14.31
CA LEU A 162 -15.09 5.66 15.44
C LEU A 162 -16.35 5.85 16.30
N PHE A 163 -17.54 5.61 15.75
CA PHE A 163 -18.80 5.64 16.51
C PHE A 163 -19.06 4.35 17.30
N ILE A 164 -18.30 3.28 17.05
CA ILE A 164 -18.41 2.04 17.83
C ILE A 164 -17.83 2.29 19.23
N PRO A 165 -18.57 1.96 20.31
CA PRO A 165 -18.05 2.12 21.67
C PRO A 165 -16.73 1.36 21.85
N ALA A 166 -15.73 2.05 22.41
CA ALA A 166 -14.43 1.45 22.70
C ALA A 166 -14.55 0.22 23.61
N GLU A 167 -15.52 0.21 24.53
CA GLU A 167 -15.82 -0.92 25.42
C GLU A 167 -16.13 -2.19 24.62
N THR A 168 -16.96 -2.09 23.58
CA THR A 168 -17.34 -3.22 22.71
C THR A 168 -16.14 -3.77 21.95
N VAL A 169 -15.28 -2.88 21.43
CA VAL A 169 -14.04 -3.29 20.75
C VAL A 169 -13.11 -3.99 21.73
N LYS A 170 -12.95 -3.44 22.95
CA LYS A 170 -12.12 -4.03 24.00
C LYS A 170 -12.61 -5.38 24.48
N GLU A 171 -13.89 -5.52 24.76
CA GLU A 171 -14.50 -6.79 25.15
C GLU A 171 -14.30 -7.84 24.06
N THR A 172 -14.50 -7.47 22.79
CA THR A 172 -14.29 -8.38 21.67
C THR A 172 -12.83 -8.81 21.55
N LEU A 173 -11.88 -7.89 21.72
CA LEU A 173 -10.45 -8.20 21.69
C LEU A 173 -10.02 -9.04 22.90
N ASN A 174 -10.56 -8.77 24.08
CA ASN A 174 -10.25 -9.51 25.31
C ASN A 174 -10.91 -10.89 25.35
N ALA A 175 -12.02 -11.08 24.64
CA ALA A 175 -12.67 -12.37 24.46
C ALA A 175 -11.92 -13.30 23.48
N MET A 176 -10.89 -12.80 22.77
CA MET A 176 -10.11 -13.62 21.86
C MET A 176 -9.25 -14.63 22.65
N PRO A 177 -9.36 -15.93 22.34
CA PRO A 177 -8.56 -16.96 23.01
C PRO A 177 -7.09 -16.91 22.55
N GLU A 178 -6.17 -17.31 23.43
CA GLU A 178 -4.71 -17.25 23.17
C GLU A 178 -4.27 -18.01 21.91
N TRP A 179 -4.90 -19.14 21.59
CA TRP A 179 -4.56 -19.91 20.40
C TRP A 179 -4.79 -19.09 19.12
N LEU A 180 -5.80 -18.22 19.12
CA LEU A 180 -6.16 -17.38 17.99
C LEU A 180 -5.19 -16.20 17.86
N THR A 181 -4.91 -15.50 18.96
CA THR A 181 -3.97 -14.36 18.94
C THR A 181 -2.55 -14.80 18.59
N THR A 182 -2.11 -15.96 19.11
CA THR A 182 -0.83 -16.57 18.76
C THR A 182 -0.80 -17.01 17.29
N GLY A 183 -1.87 -17.67 16.83
CA GLY A 183 -2.00 -18.08 15.42
C GLY A 183 -1.98 -16.88 14.46
N MET A 184 -2.61 -15.77 14.83
CA MET A 184 -2.62 -14.52 14.07
C MET A 184 -1.23 -13.88 13.99
N ALA A 185 -0.45 -13.90 15.08
CA ALA A 185 0.91 -13.37 15.09
C ALA A 185 1.84 -14.17 14.14
N ILE A 186 1.78 -15.50 14.21
CA ILE A 186 2.56 -16.40 13.34
C ILE A 186 2.12 -16.23 11.88
N GLY A 187 0.81 -16.27 11.63
CA GLY A 187 0.24 -16.13 10.29
C GLY A 187 0.57 -14.78 9.65
N GLY A 188 0.45 -13.68 10.40
CA GLY A 188 0.82 -12.34 9.95
C GLY A 188 2.27 -12.25 9.49
N GLY A 189 3.20 -12.90 10.21
CA GLY A 189 4.61 -12.99 9.80
C GLY A 189 4.82 -13.77 8.51
N MET A 190 4.01 -14.81 8.25
CA MET A 190 4.08 -15.59 7.01
C MET A 190 3.47 -14.86 5.80
N VAL A 191 2.42 -14.05 6.01
CA VAL A 191 1.76 -13.29 4.93
C VAL A 191 2.73 -12.30 4.27
N VAL A 192 3.71 -11.79 5.01
CA VAL A 192 4.77 -10.92 4.48
C VAL A 192 5.52 -11.58 3.31
N ALA A 193 5.73 -12.89 3.35
CA ALA A 193 6.42 -13.62 2.27
C ALA A 193 5.67 -13.52 0.93
N VAL A 194 4.33 -13.43 0.96
CA VAL A 194 3.50 -13.23 -0.24
C VAL A 194 3.77 -11.86 -0.86
N GLY A 195 3.90 -10.81 -0.02
CA GLY A 195 4.27 -9.47 -0.46
C GLY A 195 5.59 -9.45 -1.22
N TYR A 196 6.63 -10.06 -0.65
CA TYR A 196 7.93 -10.19 -1.31
C TYR A 196 7.86 -11.00 -2.61
N ALA A 197 7.12 -12.12 -2.61
CA ALA A 197 6.96 -12.95 -3.79
C ALA A 197 6.32 -12.19 -4.95
N MET A 198 5.33 -11.32 -4.69
CA MET A 198 4.72 -10.47 -5.72
C MET A 198 5.74 -9.49 -6.33
N VAL A 199 6.55 -8.83 -5.51
CA VAL A 199 7.60 -7.91 -6.00
C VAL A 199 8.66 -8.66 -6.80
N ILE A 200 9.12 -9.81 -6.29
CA ILE A 200 10.10 -10.65 -6.99
C ILE A 200 9.54 -11.08 -8.34
N ASN A 201 8.29 -11.54 -8.39
CA ASN A 201 7.67 -12.01 -9.64
C ASN A 201 7.54 -10.89 -10.69
N MET A 202 7.34 -9.64 -10.27
CA MET A 202 7.35 -8.48 -11.18
C MET A 202 8.74 -8.20 -11.80
N MET A 203 9.80 -8.43 -11.04
CA MET A 203 11.18 -8.15 -11.47
C MET A 203 11.89 -9.37 -12.04
N ALA A 204 11.37 -10.58 -11.82
CA ALA A 204 12.06 -11.84 -12.09
C ALA A 204 12.30 -12.05 -13.59
N ASN A 205 13.57 -11.99 -13.98
CA ASN A 205 14.07 -12.46 -15.25
C ASN A 205 15.32 -13.33 -15.02
N ARG A 206 15.76 -14.08 -16.04
CA ARG A 206 16.93 -14.97 -15.92
C ARG A 206 18.22 -14.24 -15.55
N GLU A 207 18.33 -12.95 -15.85
CA GLU A 207 19.51 -12.12 -15.63
C GLU A 207 19.60 -11.59 -14.18
N VAL A 208 18.47 -11.33 -13.52
CA VAL A 208 18.43 -10.82 -12.14
C VAL A 208 18.45 -11.91 -11.07
N TRP A 209 18.11 -13.17 -11.42
CA TRP A 209 18.14 -14.30 -10.47
C TRP A 209 19.49 -14.50 -9.75
N PRO A 210 20.66 -14.40 -10.42
CA PRO A 210 21.95 -14.43 -9.74
C PRO A 210 22.11 -13.33 -8.68
N PHE A 211 21.66 -12.10 -8.96
CA PHE A 211 21.71 -10.99 -8.00
C PHE A 211 20.80 -11.23 -6.81
N PHE A 212 19.63 -11.83 -7.01
CA PHE A 212 18.74 -12.24 -5.93
C PHE A 212 19.41 -13.25 -4.98
N ILE A 213 20.09 -14.28 -5.53
CA ILE A 213 20.80 -15.28 -4.72
C ILE A 213 21.94 -14.65 -3.92
N ILE A 214 22.71 -13.75 -4.54
CA ILE A 214 23.77 -12.99 -3.84
C ILE A 214 23.16 -12.19 -2.69
N GLY A 215 22.09 -11.43 -2.96
CA GLY A 215 21.38 -10.67 -1.93
C GLY A 215 20.87 -11.54 -0.79
N PHE A 216 20.34 -12.73 -1.09
CA PHE A 216 19.87 -13.70 -0.09
C PHE A 216 20.99 -14.19 0.83
N VAL A 217 22.15 -14.54 0.27
CA VAL A 217 23.31 -15.00 1.06
C VAL A 217 23.86 -13.86 1.92
N VAL A 218 23.95 -12.64 1.38
CA VAL A 218 24.42 -11.46 2.11
C VAL A 218 23.44 -11.08 3.22
N ALA A 219 22.13 -11.21 3.00
CA ALA A 219 21.09 -10.94 4.00
C ALA A 219 21.12 -11.91 5.19
N ALA A 220 21.76 -13.08 5.07
CA ALA A 220 22.00 -13.97 6.21
C ALA A 220 22.98 -13.38 7.25
N ILE A 221 23.71 -12.33 6.88
CA ILE A 221 24.61 -11.60 7.78
C ILE A 221 23.79 -10.57 8.56
N SER A 222 23.44 -10.92 9.79
CA SER A 222 22.55 -10.14 10.68
C SER A 222 23.06 -8.74 11.07
N GLN A 223 24.32 -8.42 10.79
CA GLN A 223 24.93 -7.13 11.09
C GLN A 223 24.66 -6.06 10.02
N LEU A 224 24.17 -6.46 8.85
CA LEU A 224 23.88 -5.56 7.75
C LEU A 224 22.45 -5.01 7.87
N THR A 225 22.33 -3.68 7.85
CA THR A 225 21.03 -3.02 7.82
C THR A 225 20.42 -3.08 6.42
N LEU A 226 19.10 -2.89 6.31
CA LEU A 226 18.41 -2.76 5.02
C LEU A 226 19.02 -1.63 4.14
N ILE A 227 19.53 -0.57 4.77
CA ILE A 227 20.23 0.54 4.08
C ILE A 227 21.54 0.04 3.48
N ALA A 228 22.31 -0.76 4.21
CA ALA A 228 23.57 -1.33 3.71
C ALA A 228 23.33 -2.29 2.54
N LEU A 229 22.31 -3.16 2.64
CA LEU A 229 21.90 -4.06 1.56
C LEU A 229 21.43 -3.28 0.33
N GLY A 230 20.65 -2.21 0.51
CA GLY A 230 20.22 -1.33 -0.57
C GLY A 230 21.38 -0.63 -1.27
N ALA A 231 22.34 -0.10 -0.51
CA ALA A 231 23.53 0.53 -1.07
C ALA A 231 24.40 -0.45 -1.87
N LEU A 232 24.58 -1.68 -1.37
CA LEU A 232 25.25 -2.76 -2.11
C LEU A 232 24.51 -3.13 -3.40
N GLY A 233 23.17 -3.20 -3.35
CA GLY A 233 22.34 -3.43 -4.53
C GLY A 233 22.52 -2.36 -5.61
N ILE A 234 22.53 -1.08 -5.23
CA ILE A 234 22.78 0.04 -6.15
C ILE A 234 24.18 -0.06 -6.75
N ALA A 235 25.20 -0.33 -5.94
CA ALA A 235 26.57 -0.48 -6.41
C ALA A 235 26.70 -1.61 -7.44
N LEU A 236 26.11 -2.78 -7.16
CA LEU A 236 26.09 -3.91 -8.09
C LEU A 236 25.34 -3.59 -9.39
N ALA A 237 24.21 -2.88 -9.31
CA ALA A 237 23.44 -2.47 -10.48
C ALA A 237 24.25 -1.52 -11.39
N LEU A 238 24.92 -0.52 -10.81
CA LEU A 238 25.77 0.42 -11.56
C LEU A 238 26.97 -0.26 -12.22
N ILE A 239 27.60 -1.21 -11.51
CA ILE A 239 28.69 -2.03 -12.04
C ILE A 239 28.18 -2.87 -13.22
N TYR A 240 27.05 -3.56 -13.06
CA TYR A 240 26.47 -4.39 -14.11
C TYR A 240 26.13 -3.58 -15.38
N LEU A 241 25.48 -2.42 -15.23
CA LEU A 241 25.18 -1.53 -16.35
C LEU A 241 26.46 -1.07 -17.08
N SER A 242 27.47 -0.64 -16.32
CA SER A 242 28.76 -0.18 -16.87
C SER A 242 29.52 -1.28 -17.62
N LEU A 243 29.45 -2.52 -17.14
CA LEU A 243 30.07 -3.68 -17.80
C LEU A 243 29.28 -4.15 -19.02
N SER A 244 27.95 -4.12 -18.95
CA SER A 244 27.07 -4.48 -20.07
C SER A 244 27.26 -3.54 -21.26
N GLU A 245 27.32 -2.23 -21.02
CA GLU A 245 27.60 -1.22 -22.06
C GLU A 245 28.98 -1.40 -22.70
N ARG A 246 29.99 -1.75 -21.90
CA ARG A 246 31.35 -2.05 -22.40
C ARG A 246 31.41 -3.37 -23.18
N GLY A 247 30.62 -4.37 -22.79
CA GLY A 247 30.45 -5.62 -23.53
C GLY A 247 29.89 -5.38 -24.93
N ASN A 248 28.83 -4.57 -25.03
CA ASN A 248 28.26 -4.16 -26.33
C ASN A 248 29.21 -3.31 -27.17
N SER A 249 30.03 -2.47 -26.55
CA SER A 249 31.01 -1.60 -27.24
C SER A 249 32.25 -2.34 -27.77
N SER A 250 32.51 -3.55 -27.30
CA SER A 250 33.66 -4.38 -27.73
C SER A 250 33.32 -5.43 -28.78
N ASN A 251 32.03 -5.62 -29.10
CA ASN A 251 31.58 -6.49 -30.17
C ASN A 251 31.30 -5.68 -31.45
N GLY A 252 32.34 -4.99 -31.95
CA GLY A 252 32.38 -4.41 -33.30
C GLY A 252 32.51 -5.48 -34.38
N GLY A 253 31.62 -6.47 -34.35
CA GLY A 253 31.49 -7.56 -35.30
C GLY A 253 30.02 -7.79 -35.57
N ASP A 254 29.53 -7.10 -36.60
CA ASP A 254 28.33 -7.35 -37.40
C ASP A 254 27.48 -8.55 -36.93
N LYS A 255 26.56 -8.28 -36.01
CA LYS A 255 25.39 -9.14 -35.81
C LYS A 255 24.19 -8.25 -36.04
N GLY A 256 23.60 -8.44 -37.22
CA GLY A 256 22.41 -7.76 -37.70
C GLY A 256 21.37 -7.63 -36.59
N ASP A 257 20.85 -6.41 -36.48
CA ASP A 257 19.74 -6.09 -35.62
C ASP A 257 18.52 -6.93 -36.08
N PRO A 258 17.90 -7.73 -35.20
CA PRO A 258 16.70 -8.49 -35.56
C PRO A 258 15.52 -7.61 -35.99
N LEU A 259 15.58 -6.29 -35.78
CA LEU A 259 14.62 -5.34 -36.34
C LEU A 259 14.92 -4.98 -37.81
N ASP A 260 16.18 -5.05 -38.25
CA ASP A 260 16.59 -4.76 -39.62
C ASP A 260 16.19 -5.91 -40.58
N ASP A 261 16.18 -7.14 -40.08
CA ASP A 261 15.63 -8.32 -40.79
C ASP A 261 14.09 -8.23 -40.94
N ILE A 262 13.38 -7.59 -40.00
CA ILE A 262 11.91 -7.41 -40.07
C ILE A 262 11.53 -6.24 -40.98
N LEU A 263 12.38 -5.21 -41.08
CA LEU A 263 12.11 -4.02 -41.87
C LEU A 263 12.46 -4.18 -43.36
N ASN A 264 13.40 -5.06 -43.70
CA ASN A 264 13.84 -5.29 -45.09
C ASN A 264 13.04 -6.38 -45.83
N ASP A 265 12.05 -7.01 -45.19
CA ASP A 265 11.21 -8.07 -45.78
C ASP A 265 9.84 -7.57 -46.31
N TYR A 266 9.78 -6.31 -46.76
CA TYR A 266 8.61 -5.69 -47.43
C TYR A 266 8.88 -5.35 -48.90
#